data_AF-T1HH34-F1
#
_entry.id   AF-T1HH34-F1
#
_cell.length_a   1.000
_cell.length_b   1.000
_cell.length_c   1.000
_cell.angle_alpha   90.00
_cell.angle_beta   90.00
_cell.angle_gamma   90.00
#
_symmetry.space_group_name_H-M   'P 1'
#
loop_
_entity.id
_entity.type
_entity.pdbx_description
1 polymer ?
#
loop_
_entity_poly.entity_id
_entity_poly.type
_entity_poly.pdbx_seq_one_letter_code
_entity_poly.pdbx_strand_id
1 'polypeptide(L)'
;MWHCNFPGRIIDCAWTLTFNPKYDKLIEAVREATNTGIKAAGIDVQLCEVGAAIQEVMESYEVEIDGKVYPVKSIRNLNGHSIAPYRIHAGKTVPIVKGGEATLMEENEFYAIETFGSTGRGVVHDDMEVSHYMKKFDVGFIPLRIQSSKSLLNVI
;
A
#
# COMPACT_ATOMS: atom_id res chain seq x y z
N MET A 1 -7.15 -6.97 3.12
CA MET A 1 -7.49 -5.55 2.96
C MET A 1 -8.98 -5.45 2.69
N TRP A 2 -9.62 -4.40 3.20
CA TRP A 2 -10.99 -4.06 2.87
C TRP A 2 -11.14 -2.54 2.86
N HIS A 3 -12.18 -2.08 2.19
CA HIS A 3 -12.52 -0.67 2.13
C HIS A 3 -13.93 -0.45 2.64
N CYS A 4 -14.15 0.66 3.34
CA CYS A 4 -15.48 1.21 3.52
C CYS A 4 -15.53 2.63 2.97
N ASN A 5 -16.71 3.06 2.53
CA ASN A 5 -16.90 4.36 1.91
C ASN A 5 -18.16 5.02 2.46
N PHE A 6 -18.05 6.30 2.81
CA PHE A 6 -19.18 7.19 3.07
C PHE A 6 -18.96 8.49 2.28
N PRO A 7 -20.01 9.07 1.70
CA PRO A 7 -20.05 9.60 0.31
C PRO A 7 -18.67 9.97 -0.28
N GLY A 8 -17.98 8.98 -0.85
CA GLY A 8 -16.70 9.16 -1.54
C GLY A 8 -15.47 9.15 -0.64
N ARG A 9 -15.63 9.32 0.68
CA ARG A 9 -14.53 9.25 1.66
C ARG A 9 -14.25 7.78 1.95
N ILE A 10 -13.06 7.34 1.55
CA ILE A 10 -12.64 5.94 1.63
C ILE A 10 -11.79 5.74 2.89
N ILE A 11 -12.07 4.68 3.63
CA ILE A 11 -11.13 4.12 4.59
C ILE A 11 -10.48 2.91 3.93
N ASP A 12 -9.16 2.96 3.80
CA ASP A 12 -8.34 1.82 3.41
C ASP A 12 -7.62 1.26 4.64
N CYS A 13 -7.87 0.00 4.96
CA CYS A 13 -7.27 -0.65 6.10
C CYS A 13 -7.08 -2.15 5.86
N ALA A 14 -6.00 -2.69 6.42
CA ALA A 14 -5.64 -4.08 6.32
C ALA A 14 -4.97 -4.58 7.59
N TRP A 15 -4.97 -5.90 7.74
CA TRP A 15 -4.22 -6.63 8.75
C TRP A 15 -3.88 -8.02 8.21
N THR A 16 -2.92 -8.68 8.84
CA THR A 16 -2.50 -10.04 8.50
C THR A 16 -3.02 -11.03 9.52
N LEU A 17 -3.73 -12.06 9.06
CA LEU A 17 -4.18 -13.18 9.89
C LEU A 17 -3.20 -14.34 9.82
N THR A 18 -2.82 -14.88 10.98
CA THR A 18 -2.08 -16.15 11.07
C THR A 18 -2.70 -17.04 12.12
N PHE A 19 -2.54 -18.35 11.92
CA PHE A 19 -2.93 -19.38 12.90
C PHE A 19 -1.72 -20.08 13.52
N ASN A 20 -0.52 -19.81 12.99
CA ASN A 20 0.72 -20.42 13.47
C ASN A 20 1.62 -19.32 14.05
N PRO A 21 2.05 -19.45 15.32
CA PRO A 21 2.85 -18.43 16.00
C PRO A 21 4.25 -18.24 15.42
N LYS A 22 4.72 -19.14 14.54
CA LYS A 22 6.03 -18.98 13.86
C LYS A 22 6.13 -17.69 13.03
N TYR A 23 5.00 -17.06 12.70
CA TYR A 23 4.94 -15.82 11.94
C TYR A 23 4.79 -14.57 12.81
N ASP A 24 4.67 -14.69 14.13
CA ASP A 24 4.31 -13.57 15.01
C ASP A 24 5.34 -12.44 14.92
N LYS A 25 6.63 -12.77 14.95
CA LYS A 25 7.71 -11.77 14.78
C LYS A 25 7.68 -11.07 13.42
N LEU A 26 7.26 -11.75 12.35
CA LEU A 26 7.13 -11.14 11.04
C LEU A 26 5.97 -10.14 11.01
N ILE A 27 4.84 -10.51 11.62
CA ILE A 27 3.68 -9.61 11.74
C ILE A 27 4.02 -8.42 12.63
N GLU A 28 4.76 -8.64 13.71
CA GLU A 28 5.27 -7.61 14.60
C GLU A 28 6.14 -6.61 13.84
N ALA A 29 7.13 -7.08 13.08
CA ALA A 29 7.99 -6.24 12.26
C ALA A 29 7.20 -5.33 11.30
N VAL A 30 6.22 -5.90 10.58
CA VAL A 30 5.39 -5.14 9.62
C VAL A 30 4.46 -4.16 10.34
N ARG A 31 3.90 -4.56 11.48
CA ARG A 31 3.03 -3.68 12.29
C ARG A 31 3.83 -2.50 12.85
N GLU A 32 5.02 -2.74 13.37
CA GLU A 32 5.89 -1.68 13.88
C GLU A 32 6.36 -0.74 12.77
N ALA A 33 6.79 -1.28 11.63
CA ALA A 33 7.14 -0.47 10.47
C ALA A 33 5.97 0.40 10.00
N THR A 34 4.75 -0.14 9.96
CA THR A 34 3.54 0.63 9.62
C THR A 34 3.28 1.75 10.63
N ASN A 35 3.36 1.45 11.93
CA ASN A 35 3.19 2.45 12.98
C ASN A 35 4.28 3.53 12.96
N THR A 36 5.52 3.17 12.59
CA THR A 36 6.60 4.13 12.36
C THR A 36 6.27 5.04 11.18
N GLY A 37 5.78 4.50 10.07
CA GLY A 37 5.29 5.31 8.95
C GLY A 37 4.18 6.30 9.36
N ILE A 38 3.21 5.84 10.17
CA ILE A 38 2.13 6.69 10.69
C ILE A 38 2.68 7.80 11.59
N LYS A 39 3.65 7.49 12.45
CA LYS A 39 4.28 8.48 13.35
C LYS A 39 5.15 9.49 12.60
N ALA A 40 5.82 9.05 11.54
CA ALA A 40 6.68 9.89 10.72
C ALA A 40 5.90 10.78 9.76
N ALA A 41 4.68 10.40 9.38
CA ALA A 41 3.82 11.17 8.49
C ALA A 41 3.36 12.48 9.15
N GLY A 42 3.31 13.56 8.35
CA GLY A 42 2.88 14.87 8.80
C GLY A 42 2.96 15.91 7.70
N ILE A 43 2.32 17.06 7.90
CA ILE A 43 2.40 18.20 6.97
C ILE A 43 3.88 18.62 6.84
N ASP A 44 4.29 18.95 5.62
CA ASP A 44 5.66 19.33 5.24
C ASP A 44 6.70 18.21 5.42
N VAL A 45 6.28 16.97 5.68
CA VAL A 45 7.17 15.80 5.69
C VAL A 45 7.41 15.33 4.26
N GLN A 46 8.67 15.06 3.92
CA GLN A 46 9.05 14.45 2.65
C GLN A 46 8.69 12.96 2.64
N LEU A 47 8.01 12.51 1.59
CA LEU A 47 7.58 11.12 1.42
C LEU A 47 8.77 10.13 1.48
N CYS A 48 9.93 10.50 0.94
CA CYS A 48 11.14 9.67 1.01
C CYS A 48 11.68 9.46 2.43
N GLU A 49 11.50 10.43 3.34
CA GLU A 49 11.91 10.31 4.75
C GLU A 49 11.00 9.34 5.51
N VAL A 50 9.70 9.34 5.21
CA VAL A 50 8.75 8.33 5.72
C VAL A 50 9.19 6.94 5.27
N GLY A 51 9.53 6.78 3.99
CA GLY A 51 10.02 5.50 3.46
C GLY A 51 11.34 5.03 4.07
N ALA A 52 12.26 5.95 4.35
CA ALA A 52 13.51 5.63 5.03
C ALA A 52 13.27 5.14 6.47
N ALA A 53 12.41 5.83 7.23
CA ALA A 53 12.09 5.45 8.61
C ALA A 53 11.36 4.09 8.69
N ILE A 54 10.43 3.84 7.77
CA ILE A 54 9.76 2.54 7.62
C ILE A 54 10.78 1.43 7.37
N GLN A 55 11.70 1.64 6.42
CA GLN A 55 12.70 0.64 6.08
C GLN A 55 13.65 0.34 7.22
N GLU A 56 14.13 1.38 7.92
CA GLU A 56 15.03 1.23 9.06
C GLU A 56 14.41 0.30 10.11
N VAL A 57 13.14 0.54 10.48
CA VAL A 57 12.44 -0.31 11.43
C VAL A 57 12.18 -1.70 10.88
N MET A 58 11.63 -1.82 9.66
CA MET A 58 11.33 -3.13 9.05
C MET A 58 12.58 -4.03 8.96
N GLU A 59 13.70 -3.48 8.49
CA GLU A 59 14.94 -4.22 8.23
C GLU A 59 15.82 -4.39 9.49
N SER A 60 15.40 -3.83 10.63
CA SER A 60 16.00 -4.15 11.94
C SER A 60 15.59 -5.53 12.49
N TYR A 61 14.54 -6.14 11.92
CA TYR A 61 14.03 -7.44 12.35
C TYR A 61 14.65 -8.60 11.56
N GLU A 62 14.91 -9.68 12.29
CA GLU A 62 15.12 -11.02 11.74
C GLU A 62 14.09 -11.99 12.31
N VAL A 63 13.71 -12.99 11.51
CA VAL A 63 12.70 -13.99 11.87
C VAL A 63 13.21 -15.39 11.55
N GLU A 64 12.93 -16.35 12.42
CA GLU A 64 13.20 -17.76 12.17
C GLU A 64 11.89 -18.46 11.77
N ILE A 65 11.87 -19.06 10.59
CA ILE A 65 10.73 -19.81 10.06
C ILE A 65 11.25 -21.14 9.54
N ASP A 66 10.75 -22.24 10.12
CA ASP A 66 11.11 -23.61 9.76
C ASP A 66 12.63 -23.87 9.81
N GLY A 67 13.29 -23.39 10.87
CA GLY A 67 14.71 -23.60 11.13
C GLY A 67 15.67 -22.73 10.30
N LYS A 68 15.13 -21.75 9.57
CA LYS A 68 15.93 -20.80 8.78
C LYS A 68 15.66 -19.36 9.22
N VAL A 69 16.74 -18.62 9.43
CA VAL A 69 16.69 -17.19 9.76
C VAL A 69 16.62 -16.36 8.48
N TYR A 70 15.74 -15.36 8.47
CA TYR A 70 15.53 -14.42 7.38
C TYR A 70 15.60 -12.99 7.92
N PRO A 71 16.39 -12.09 7.31
CA PRO A 71 16.17 -10.67 7.49
C PRO A 71 14.82 -10.30 6.84
N VAL A 72 14.00 -9.53 7.54
CA VAL A 72 12.75 -9.02 6.99
C VAL A 72 13.08 -7.91 5.99
N LYS A 73 12.48 -7.95 4.81
CA LYS A 73 12.70 -6.95 3.75
C LYS A 73 11.41 -6.23 3.40
N SER A 74 11.48 -4.92 3.27
CA SER A 74 10.41 -4.14 2.65
C SER A 74 10.21 -4.56 1.18
N ILE A 75 8.95 -4.72 0.75
CA ILE A 75 8.64 -4.97 -0.67
C ILE A 75 8.76 -3.64 -1.44
N ARG A 76 9.91 -3.41 -2.07
CA ARG A 76 10.31 -2.08 -2.58
C ARG A 76 9.44 -1.51 -3.71
N ASN A 77 8.61 -2.32 -4.37
CA ASN A 77 7.70 -1.88 -5.42
C ASN A 77 6.22 -1.92 -4.99
N LEU A 78 5.96 -1.97 -3.68
CA LEU A 78 4.67 -1.65 -3.08
C LEU A 78 4.83 -0.41 -2.20
N ASN A 79 3.76 0.37 -2.08
CA ASN A 79 3.78 1.69 -1.47
C ASN A 79 2.44 1.98 -0.83
N GLY A 80 2.41 2.86 0.18
CA GLY A 80 1.19 3.55 0.54
C GLY A 80 0.84 4.62 -0.49
N HIS A 81 -0.27 5.32 -0.29
CA HIS A 81 -0.75 6.29 -1.27
C HIS A 81 -1.68 7.34 -0.67
N SER A 82 -1.75 8.48 -1.34
CA SER A 82 -2.80 9.47 -1.11
C SER A 82 -4.17 8.94 -1.56
N ILE A 83 -5.24 9.40 -0.91
CA ILE A 83 -6.65 9.07 -1.16
C ILE A 83 -7.42 10.37 -1.38
N ALA A 84 -8.35 10.37 -2.34
CA ALA A 84 -9.26 11.46 -2.61
C ALA A 84 -10.70 10.93 -2.79
N PRO A 85 -11.74 11.79 -2.80
CA PRO A 85 -13.11 11.35 -2.98
C PRO A 85 -13.29 10.45 -4.22
N TYR A 86 -13.78 9.23 -4.01
CA TYR A 86 -13.97 8.19 -5.04
C TYR A 86 -12.70 7.77 -5.80
N ARG A 87 -11.51 8.13 -5.30
CA ARG A 87 -10.22 7.84 -5.92
C ARG A 87 -9.29 7.22 -4.89
N ILE A 88 -9.16 5.90 -4.93
CA ILE A 88 -8.33 5.16 -3.98
C ILE A 88 -6.86 5.60 -4.06
N HIS A 89 -6.30 5.75 -5.26
CA HIS A 89 -4.94 6.28 -5.46
C HIS A 89 -4.99 7.69 -6.07
N ALA A 90 -4.75 8.71 -5.25
CA ALA A 90 -4.95 10.12 -5.63
C ALA A 90 -3.74 10.78 -6.32
N GLY A 91 -2.60 10.10 -6.42
CA GLY A 91 -1.47 10.51 -7.24
C GLY A 91 -0.12 10.49 -6.51
N LYS A 92 -0.09 10.82 -5.22
CA LYS A 92 1.12 10.69 -4.39
C LYS A 92 1.26 9.27 -3.85
N THR A 93 2.50 8.76 -3.85
CA THR A 93 2.89 7.44 -3.33
C THR A 93 3.77 7.61 -2.10
N VAL A 94 3.51 6.83 -1.05
CA VAL A 94 4.32 6.80 0.17
C VAL A 94 5.29 5.62 0.08
N PRO A 95 6.59 5.85 -0.14
CA PRO A 95 7.56 4.77 -0.21
C PRO A 95 7.69 4.04 1.13
N ILE A 96 8.12 2.78 1.09
CA ILE A 96 8.44 1.96 2.28
C ILE A 96 9.92 1.53 2.31
N VAL A 97 10.71 2.16 1.44
CA VAL A 97 12.15 2.04 1.31
C VAL A 97 12.75 3.44 1.17
N LYS A 98 13.99 3.61 1.60
CA LYS A 98 14.76 4.84 1.39
C LYS A 98 14.93 5.13 -0.10
N GLY A 99 15.07 6.41 -0.40
CA GLY A 99 15.08 6.93 -1.77
C GLY A 99 13.68 7.32 -2.23
N GLY A 100 13.54 7.64 -3.52
CA GLY A 100 12.31 8.21 -4.06
C GLY A 100 12.32 9.73 -4.10
N GLU A 101 11.15 10.32 -4.31
CA GLU A 101 10.99 11.76 -4.47
C GLU A 101 10.82 12.47 -3.12
N ALA A 102 11.42 13.65 -3.01
CA ALA A 102 11.28 14.55 -1.85
C ALA A 102 9.95 15.33 -1.86
N THR A 103 8.91 14.76 -2.46
CA THR A 103 7.57 15.35 -2.51
C THR A 103 7.01 15.44 -1.09
N LEU A 104 6.41 16.59 -0.76
CA LEU A 104 5.88 16.87 0.57
C LEU A 104 4.45 16.34 0.72
N MET A 105 4.14 15.86 1.92
CA MET A 105 2.77 15.72 2.38
C MET A 105 2.20 17.12 2.67
N GLU A 106 1.01 17.40 2.16
CA GLU A 106 0.36 18.70 2.25
C GLU A 106 -0.81 18.67 3.25
N GLU A 107 -1.16 19.84 3.78
CA GLU A 107 -2.33 20.00 4.64
C GLU A 107 -3.61 19.51 3.94
N ASN A 108 -4.49 18.84 4.70
CA ASN A 108 -5.77 18.29 4.24
C ASN A 108 -5.69 17.11 3.25
N GLU A 109 -4.51 16.54 3.02
CA GLU A 109 -4.39 15.27 2.31
C GLU A 109 -4.76 14.08 3.21
N PHE A 110 -5.27 13.02 2.60
CA PHE A 110 -5.58 11.76 3.28
C PHE A 110 -4.70 10.66 2.70
N TYR A 111 -4.15 9.79 3.54
CA TYR A 111 -3.18 8.78 3.14
C TYR A 111 -3.55 7.40 3.69
N ALA A 112 -3.39 6.38 2.85
CA ALA A 112 -3.16 5.01 3.30
C ALA A 112 -1.66 4.84 3.59
N ILE A 113 -1.33 4.60 4.85
CA ILE A 113 0.01 4.19 5.26
C ILE A 113 0.01 2.68 5.44
N GLU A 114 0.62 1.99 4.50
CA GLU A 114 0.69 0.53 4.46
C GLU A 114 2.11 0.08 4.16
N THR A 115 2.52 -1.02 4.79
CA THR A 115 3.87 -1.57 4.63
C THR A 115 3.79 -3.07 4.44
N PHE A 116 4.80 -3.62 3.78
CA PHE A 116 4.82 -5.01 3.39
C PHE A 116 6.22 -5.59 3.64
N GLY A 117 6.30 -6.50 4.60
CA GLY A 117 7.51 -7.26 4.91
C GLY A 117 7.51 -8.61 4.20
N SER A 118 8.68 -9.05 3.73
CA SER A 118 8.86 -10.32 3.03
C SER A 118 10.16 -10.99 3.43
N THR A 119 10.15 -12.32 3.50
CA THR A 119 11.36 -13.16 3.59
C THR A 119 11.94 -13.52 2.21
N GLY A 120 11.29 -13.09 1.14
CA GLY A 120 11.71 -13.33 -0.25
C GLY A 120 12.68 -12.28 -0.79
N ARG A 121 12.49 -11.90 -2.06
CA ARG A 121 13.33 -10.90 -2.74
C ARG A 121 12.95 -9.44 -2.43
N GLY A 122 11.87 -9.21 -1.67
CA GLY A 122 11.31 -7.88 -1.43
C GLY A 122 10.80 -7.21 -2.71
N VAL A 123 10.18 -7.98 -3.63
CA VAL A 123 9.58 -7.50 -4.89
C VAL A 123 8.39 -8.37 -5.24
N VAL A 124 7.28 -7.74 -5.63
CA VAL A 124 6.13 -8.42 -6.25
C VAL A 124 6.19 -8.35 -7.76
N HIS A 125 5.53 -9.29 -8.42
CA HIS A 125 5.30 -9.33 -9.86
C HIS A 125 3.85 -9.80 -10.07
N ASP A 126 3.29 -9.47 -11.23
CA ASP A 126 1.96 -9.95 -11.60
C ASP A 126 1.98 -11.49 -11.67
N ASP A 127 1.01 -12.13 -11.02
CA ASP A 127 0.85 -13.57 -10.96
C ASP A 127 -0.64 -13.93 -10.76
N MET A 128 -1.01 -15.17 -11.08
CA MET A 128 -2.38 -15.72 -11.02
C MET A 128 -3.41 -14.94 -11.90
N GLU A 129 -4.71 -15.23 -11.73
CA GLU A 129 -5.79 -14.63 -12.52
C GLU A 129 -6.25 -13.27 -11.96
N VAL A 130 -6.57 -12.33 -12.85
CA VAL A 130 -7.01 -10.98 -12.49
C VAL A 130 -8.45 -10.96 -12.03
N SER A 131 -8.66 -10.53 -10.78
CA SER A 131 -9.98 -10.34 -10.18
C SER A 131 -10.34 -8.87 -9.88
N HIS A 132 -9.34 -7.99 -9.85
CA HIS A 132 -9.52 -6.59 -9.46
C HIS A 132 -9.50 -5.68 -10.70
N TYR A 133 -10.53 -4.86 -10.84
CA TYR A 133 -10.69 -3.91 -11.95
C TYR A 133 -11.10 -2.54 -11.39
N MET A 134 -10.63 -1.48 -12.02
CA MET A 134 -11.03 -0.11 -11.67
C MET A 134 -11.06 0.75 -12.93
N LYS A 135 -12.08 1.60 -13.04
CA LYS A 135 -12.15 2.59 -14.12
C LYS A 135 -11.01 3.61 -13.95
N LYS A 136 -10.34 3.97 -15.05
CA LYS A 136 -9.37 5.07 -15.03
C LYS A 136 -10.09 6.37 -14.65
N PHE A 137 -9.68 6.96 -13.54
CA PHE A 137 -10.36 8.12 -12.94
C PHE A 137 -10.42 9.32 -13.90
N ASP A 138 -9.32 9.59 -14.60
CA ASP A 138 -9.18 10.77 -15.47
C ASP A 138 -9.85 10.59 -16.85
N VAL A 139 -10.48 9.44 -17.12
CA VAL A 139 -11.15 9.16 -18.38
C VAL A 139 -12.62 9.56 -18.30
N GLY A 140 -12.97 10.55 -19.12
CA GLY A 140 -14.36 11.02 -19.31
C GLY A 140 -15.23 10.06 -20.12
N PHE A 141 -16.31 10.59 -20.70
CA PHE A 141 -17.23 9.80 -21.52
C PHE A 141 -16.56 9.28 -22.80
N ILE A 142 -16.72 7.99 -23.10
CA ILE A 142 -16.26 7.36 -24.34
C ILE A 142 -17.47 6.73 -25.05
N PRO A 143 -17.81 7.14 -26.28
CA PRO A 143 -18.91 6.55 -27.03
C PRO A 143 -18.53 5.15 -27.55
N LEU A 144 -19.05 4.11 -26.90
CA LEU A 144 -18.87 2.71 -27.34
C LEU A 144 -19.96 2.28 -28.34
N ARG A 145 -19.53 1.70 -29.47
CA ARG A 145 -20.44 1.14 -30.50
C ARG A 145 -20.78 -0.32 -30.28
N ILE A 146 -19.87 -1.10 -29.68
CA ILE A 146 -20.09 -2.52 -29.39
C ILE A 146 -21.08 -2.65 -28.23
N GLN A 147 -22.20 -3.31 -28.48
CA GLN A 147 -23.31 -3.37 -27.53
C GLN A 147 -22.91 -4.03 -26.20
N SER A 148 -22.16 -5.14 -26.22
CA SER A 148 -21.72 -5.83 -25.00
C SER A 148 -20.79 -4.96 -24.14
N SER A 149 -19.80 -4.31 -24.74
CA SER A 149 -18.89 -3.39 -24.03
C SER A 149 -19.61 -2.18 -23.47
N LYS A 150 -20.57 -1.62 -24.22
CA LYS A 150 -21.41 -0.50 -23.76
C LYS A 150 -22.27 -0.92 -22.56
N SER A 151 -22.92 -2.07 -22.64
CA SER A 151 -23.71 -2.62 -21.53
C SER A 151 -22.86 -2.82 -20.28
N LEU A 152 -21.66 -3.39 -20.41
CA LEU A 152 -20.75 -3.59 -19.27
C LEU A 152 -20.29 -2.26 -18.66
N LEU A 153 -19.87 -1.29 -19.49
CA LEU A 153 -19.42 0.01 -18.99
C LEU A 153 -20.54 0.80 -18.29
N ASN A 154 -21.81 0.58 -18.66
CA ASN A 154 -22.94 1.21 -17.95
C ASN A 154 -23.22 0.59 -16.58
N VAL A 155 -22.77 -0.65 -16.33
CA VAL A 155 -22.88 -1.32 -15.03
C VAL A 155 -21.75 -0.87 -14.10
N ILE A 156 -20.57 -0.57 -14.65
CA ILE A 156 -19.39 -0.06 -13.95
C ILE A 156 -19.57 1.43 -13.62
#